data_AF-A0AAN6N0J5-F1
#
_entry.id   AF-A0AAN6N0J5-F1
#
_cell.length_a   1.000
_cell.length_b   1.000
_cell.length_c   1.000
_cell.angle_alpha   90.00
_cell.angle_beta   90.00
_cell.angle_gamma   90.00
#
_symmetry.space_group_name_H-M   'P 1'
#
loop_
_entity.id
_entity.type
_entity.pdbx_description
1 polymer ?
#
loop_
_entity_poly.entity_id
_entity_poly.type
_entity_poly.pdbx_seq_one_letter_code
_entity_poly.pdbx_strand_id
1 'polypeptide(L)' 'MKSEDEIKKAFQGGDDDGDDTLSVSEAVNAVEKLTGRSLDTSTIESACKSCDVDTSKEMDYDEFVSVVRHLENNNEL' A
#
# COMPACT_ATOMS: atom_id res chain seq x y z
N MET A 1 -3.68 -11.37 8.04
CA MET A 1 -2.26 -10.95 8.05
C MET A 1 -1.48 -11.76 7.05
N LYS A 2 -1.12 -11.11 5.94
CA LYS A 2 -0.20 -11.68 4.96
C LYS A 2 1.22 -11.72 5.51
N SER A 3 2.02 -12.64 4.99
CA SER A 3 3.42 -12.77 5.40
C SER A 3 4.23 -11.58 4.90
N GLU A 4 5.29 -11.20 5.63
CA GLU A 4 6.20 -10.12 5.20
C GLU A 4 6.73 -10.34 3.78
N ASP A 5 7.00 -11.60 3.41
CA ASP A 5 7.39 -12.03 2.07
C ASP A 5 6.35 -11.68 1.00
N GLU A 6 5.05 -11.83 1.29
CA GLU A 6 3.99 -11.50 0.34
C GLU A 6 3.81 -10.00 0.21
N ILE A 7 3.83 -9.28 1.33
CA ILE A 7 3.76 -7.81 1.35
C ILE A 7 4.94 -7.23 0.57
N LYS A 8 6.14 -7.78 0.76
CA LYS A 8 7.36 -7.37 0.07
C LYS A 8 7.31 -7.66 -1.43
N LYS A 9 6.80 -8.82 -1.84
CA LYS A 9 6.62 -9.14 -3.27
C LYS A 9 5.61 -8.21 -3.93
N ALA A 10 4.54 -7.85 -3.23
CA ALA A 10 3.55 -6.92 -3.76
C ALA A 10 4.08 -5.49 -3.85
N PHE A 11 4.85 -5.06 -2.84
CA PHE A 11 5.55 -3.78 -2.83
C PHE A 11 6.52 -3.69 -4.01
N GLN A 12 7.46 -4.63 -4.11
CA GLN A 12 8.42 -4.69 -5.23
C GLN A 12 7.76 -4.92 -6.59
N GLY A 13 6.59 -5.55 -6.60
CA GLY A 13 5.82 -5.75 -7.82
C GLY A 13 5.06 -4.50 -8.24
N GLY A 14 4.77 -3.57 -7.32
CA GLY A 14 4.05 -2.33 -7.58
C GLY A 14 4.94 -1.12 -7.81
N ASP A 15 6.19 -1.17 -7.33
CA ASP A 15 7.26 -0.21 -7.61
C ASP A 15 7.68 -0.34 -9.09
N ASP A 16 7.12 0.53 -9.94
CA ASP A 16 7.31 0.47 -11.39
C ASP A 16 8.55 1.28 -11.84
N ASP A 17 8.97 2.29 -11.07
CA ASP A 17 10.14 3.12 -11.37
C ASP A 17 11.44 2.65 -10.69
N GLY A 18 11.34 1.75 -9.72
CA GLY A 18 12.45 1.08 -9.05
C GLY A 18 13.17 1.98 -8.06
N ASP A 19 12.46 2.90 -7.43
CA ASP A 19 13.01 3.83 -6.44
C ASP A 19 12.99 3.30 -4.98
N ASP A 20 12.57 2.04 -4.80
CA ASP A 20 12.37 1.37 -3.50
C ASP A 20 11.29 2.03 -2.62
N THR A 21 10.41 2.85 -3.21
CA THR A 21 9.25 3.49 -2.60
C THR A 21 8.01 3.34 -3.49
N LEU A 22 6.85 3.79 -3.03
CA LEU A 22 5.60 3.72 -3.79
C LEU A 22 4.87 5.05 -3.76
N SER A 23 4.62 5.64 -4.91
CA SER A 23 3.60 6.69 -5.00
C SER A 23 2.21 6.16 -4.61
N VAL A 24 1.26 7.04 -4.30
CA VAL A 24 -0.13 6.66 -4.00
C VAL A 24 -0.74 5.77 -5.10
N SER A 25 -0.39 6.05 -6.37
CA SER A 25 -0.85 5.28 -7.53
C SER A 25 -0.24 3.87 -7.57
N GLU A 26 1.05 3.75 -7.24
CA GLU A 26 1.74 2.47 -7.18
C GLU A 26 1.31 1.65 -5.97
N ALA A 27 1.04 2.30 -4.84
CA ALA A 27 0.46 1.67 -3.66
C ALA A 27 -0.90 1.03 -3.98
N VAL A 28 -1.77 1.67 -4.79
CA VAL A 28 -3.01 1.04 -5.28
C VAL A 28 -2.70 -0.26 -6.01
N ASN A 29 -1.77 -0.24 -6.97
CA ASN A 29 -1.38 -1.42 -7.74
C ASN A 29 -0.75 -2.51 -6.84
N ALA A 30 0.08 -2.12 -5.88
CA ALA A 30 0.72 -3.03 -4.93
C ALA A 30 -0.33 -3.69 -4.02
N VAL A 31 -1.27 -2.93 -3.46
CA VAL A 31 -2.35 -3.49 -2.64
C VAL A 31 -3.27 -4.39 -3.46
N GLU A 32 -3.57 -4.04 -4.71
CA GLU A 32 -4.34 -4.90 -5.61
C GLU A 32 -3.60 -6.21 -5.93
N LYS A 33 -2.30 -6.16 -6.22
CA LYS A 33 -1.47 -7.37 -6.40
C LYS A 33 -1.41 -8.22 -5.14
N LEU A 34 -1.38 -7.58 -3.97
CA LEU A 34 -1.34 -8.27 -2.69
C LEU A 34 -2.68 -8.96 -2.37
N THR A 35 -3.80 -8.30 -2.63
CA THR A 35 -5.15 -8.69 -2.14
C THR A 35 -6.04 -9.31 -3.22
N GLY A 36 -5.70 -9.12 -4.49
CA GLY A 36 -6.56 -9.43 -5.62
C GLY A 36 -7.81 -8.54 -5.69
N ARG A 37 -7.86 -7.46 -4.92
CA ARG A 37 -8.97 -6.50 -4.88
C ARG A 37 -8.49 -5.15 -5.36
N SER A 38 -9.18 -4.64 -6.39
CA SER A 38 -8.93 -3.28 -6.86
C SER A 38 -9.53 -2.30 -5.86
N LEU A 39 -8.69 -1.41 -5.35
CA LEU A 39 -9.08 -0.35 -4.43
C LEU A 39 -9.03 0.99 -5.16
N ASP A 40 -9.94 1.88 -4.79
CA ASP A 40 -9.90 3.25 -5.28
C ASP A 40 -8.75 4.02 -4.62
N THR A 41 -8.15 4.94 -5.37
CA THR A 41 -7.12 5.87 -4.87
C THR A 41 -7.57 6.58 -3.60
N SER A 42 -8.85 6.96 -3.50
CA SER A 42 -9.41 7.63 -2.33
C SER A 42 -9.38 6.76 -1.06
N THR A 43 -9.53 5.44 -1.19
CA THR A 43 -9.45 4.50 -0.07
C THR A 43 -8.01 4.41 0.43
N ILE A 44 -7.04 4.30 -0.49
CA ILE A 44 -5.60 4.33 -0.14
C ILE A 44 -5.24 5.67 0.50
N GLU A 45 -5.63 6.80 -0.07
CA GLU A 45 -5.37 8.14 0.51
C GLU A 45 -5.95 8.29 1.91
N SER A 46 -7.15 7.75 2.14
CA SER A 46 -7.80 7.77 3.46
C SER A 46 -7.05 6.90 4.47
N ALA A 47 -6.56 5.74 4.03
CA ALA A 47 -5.72 4.87 4.86
C ALA A 47 -4.35 5.50 5.14
N CYS A 48 -3.73 6.14 4.15
CA CYS A 48 -2.49 6.91 4.33
C CYS A 48 -2.67 8.01 5.38
N LYS A 49 -3.72 8.84 5.25
CA LYS A 49 -4.05 9.86 6.26
C LYS A 49 -4.28 9.28 7.65
N SER A 50 -4.92 8.11 7.74
CA SER A 50 -5.19 7.45 9.02
C SER A 50 -3.93 6.85 9.65
N CYS A 51 -2.92 6.54 8.82
CA CYS A 51 -1.62 6.02 9.25
C CYS A 51 -0.56 7.11 9.43
N ASP A 52 -0.92 8.40 9.31
CA ASP A 52 0.00 9.53 9.31
C ASP A 52 1.08 9.45 8.22
N VAL A 53 0.72 8.82 7.09
CA VAL A 53 1.56 8.73 5.89
C VAL A 53 1.31 9.96 5.03
N ASP A 54 2.41 10.61 4.66
CA ASP A 54 2.35 11.79 3.81
C ASP A 54 2.07 11.37 2.36
N THR A 55 0.89 11.73 1.86
CA THR A 55 0.44 11.42 0.49
C THR A 55 1.10 12.31 -0.58
N SER A 56 1.93 13.28 -0.18
CA SER A 56 2.67 14.16 -1.09
C SER A 56 4.08 13.68 -1.41
N LYS A 57 4.57 12.68 -0.67
CA LYS A 57 5.83 11.97 -0.92
C LYS A 57 5.54 10.53 -1.34
N GLU A 58 6.58 9.81 -1.75
CA GLU A 58 6.48 8.36 -1.91
C GLU A 58 6.41 7.67 -0.54
N MET A 59 5.70 6.54 -0.53
CA MET A 59 5.46 5.67 0.60
C MET A 59 6.59 4.65 0.72
N ASP A 60 7.24 4.59 1.87
CA ASP A 60 8.24 3.54 2.10
C ASP A 60 7.59 2.19 2.46
N TYR A 61 8.40 1.14 2.56
CA TYR A 61 7.93 -0.20 2.87
C TYR A 61 7.19 -0.29 4.22
N ASP A 62 7.65 0.43 5.25
CA ASP A 62 7.05 0.39 6.58
C ASP A 62 5.70 1.14 6.61
N GLU A 63 5.60 2.25 5.88
CA GLU A 63 4.36 2.98 5.64
C GLU A 63 3.35 2.12 4.86
N PHE A 64 3.80 1.41 3.83
CA PHE A 64 2.96 0.48 3.07
C PHE A 64 2.41 -0.66 3.93
N VAL A 65 3.25 -1.27 4.76
CA VAL A 65 2.83 -2.30 5.71
C VAL A 65 1.76 -1.74 6.67
N SER A 66 1.94 -0.50 7.12
CA SER A 66 0.99 0.17 8.02
C SER A 66 -0.36 0.42 7.35
N VAL A 67 -0.35 0.92 6.10
CA VAL A 67 -1.56 1.12 5.29
C VAL A 67 -2.30 -0.20 5.05
N VAL A 68 -1.59 -1.25 4.61
CA VAL A 68 -2.19 -2.58 4.38
C VAL A 68 -2.82 -3.13 5.66
N ARG A 69 -2.16 -3.00 6.81
CA ARG A 69 -2.70 -3.43 8.11
C ARG A 69 -3.93 -2.62 8.50
N HIS A 70 -3.94 -1.31 8.23
CA HIS A 70 -5.09 -0.46 8.51
C HIS A 70 -6.31 -0.88 7.69
N LEU A 71 -6.11 -1.12 6.39
CA LEU A 71 -7.16 -1.59 5.49
C LEU A 71 -7.67 -3.00 5.88
N GLU A 72 -6.80 -3.92 6.31
CA GLU A 72 -7.22 -5.24 6.86
C GLU A 72 -8.08 -5.05 8.12
N ASN A 73 -7.66 -4.16 9.04
CA ASN A 73 -8.35 -3.93 10.31
C ASN A 73 -9.72 -3.26 10.15
N ASN A 74 -9.87 -2.37 9.17
CA ASN A 74 -11.14 -1.71 8.86
C ASN A 74 -12.05 -2.55 7.98
N ASN A 75 -11.61 -3.75 7.58
CA ASN A 75 -12.37 -4.64 6.70
C ASN A 75 -12.67 -4.01 5.32
N GLU A 76 -11.80 -3.11 4.89
CA GLU A 76 -11.77 -2.45 3.57
C GLU A 76 -11.03 -3.31 2.53
N LEU A 77 -10.56 -4.49 2.95
CA LEU A 77 -9.85 -5.49 2.15
C LEU A 77 -10.63 -6.75 1.83
#